data_AF-A0ABD0QSP8-F1
#
_entry.id   AF-A0ABD0QSP8-F1
#
_cell.length_a   1.000
_cell.length_b   1.000
_cell.length_c   1.000
_cell.angle_alpha   90.00
_cell.angle_beta   90.00
_cell.angle_gamma   90.00
#
_symmetry.space_group_name_H-M   'P 1'
#
loop_
_entity.id
_entity.type
_entity.pdbx_description
1 polymer ?
#
loop_
_entity_poly.entity_id
_entity_poly.type
_entity_poly.pdbx_seq_one_letter_code
_entity_poly.pdbx_strand_id
1 'polypeptide(L)'
;TERLQGLLADNEKVNLSEIEPIPLPLEPQIRIKGIIPETATLFKSALMPAKLIFKTEDGEQYPVIFKHGDDLRQDQLILQIISLMDK
;
A
#
# COMPACT_ATOMS: atom_id res chain seq x y z
N THR A 1 6.59 12.02 8.89
CA THR A 1 7.07 11.26 7.72
C THR A 1 8.38 10.56 8.01
N GLU A 2 9.41 11.26 8.51
CA GLU A 2 10.72 10.66 8.82
C GLU A 2 10.66 9.39 9.68
N ARG A 3 9.81 9.37 10.72
CA ARG A 3 9.61 8.16 11.55
C ARG A 3 9.04 6.97 10.77
N LEU A 4 8.09 7.21 9.85
CA LEU A 4 7.50 6.14 9.02
C LEU A 4 8.55 5.56 8.08
N GLN A 5 9.33 6.44 7.43
CA GLN A 5 10.39 6.03 6.51
C GLN A 5 11.49 5.25 7.25
N GLY A 6 11.90 5.71 8.44
CA GLY A 6 12.86 5.00 9.28
C GLY A 6 12.39 3.62 9.72
N LEU A 7 11.11 3.46 10.07
CA LEU A 7 10.54 2.15 10.42
C LEU A 7 10.47 1.20 9.22
N LEU A 8 10.12 1.70 8.03
CA LEU A 8 10.06 0.89 6.82
C LEU A 8 11.47 0.50 6.33
N ALA A 9 12.47 1.36 6.54
CA ALA A 9 13.86 1.07 6.18
C ALA A 9 14.49 -0.01 7.09
N ASP A 10 14.02 -0.15 8.33
CA ASP A 10 14.49 -1.17 9.28
C ASP A 10 13.87 -2.55 8.96
N ASN A 11 14.42 -3.21 7.93
CA ASN A 11 13.95 -4.51 7.48
C ASN A 11 14.13 -5.60 8.56
N GLU A 12 15.19 -5.55 9.36
CA GLU A 12 15.44 -6.53 10.43
C GLU A 12 14.31 -6.61 11.47
N LYS A 13 13.62 -5.49 11.72
CA LYS A 13 12.50 -5.45 12.67
C LYS A 13 11.14 -5.68 12.02
N VAL A 14 10.91 -5.16 10.82
CA VAL A 14 9.55 -5.03 10.27
C VAL A 14 9.32 -5.90 9.04
N ASN A 15 10.37 -6.28 8.31
CA ASN A 15 10.29 -7.14 7.11
C ASN A 15 9.26 -6.65 6.08
N LEU A 16 9.34 -5.38 5.69
CA LEU A 16 8.42 -4.73 4.74
C LEU A 16 9.11 -4.05 3.55
N SER A 17 10.39 -3.67 3.66
CA SER A 17 11.11 -3.00 2.57
C SER A 17 11.58 -3.97 1.49
N GLU A 18 12.00 -5.16 1.88
CA GLU A 18 12.32 -6.27 0.97
C GLU A 18 11.77 -7.56 1.55
N ILE A 19 10.91 -8.23 0.79
CA ILE A 19 10.25 -9.49 1.13
C ILE A 19 10.34 -10.44 -0.07
N GLU A 20 10.15 -11.74 0.17
CA GLU A 20 9.89 -12.67 -0.93
C GLU A 20 8.64 -12.24 -1.70
N PRO A 21 8.59 -12.40 -3.03
CA PRO A 21 7.45 -11.95 -3.83
C PRO A 21 6.14 -12.58 -3.35
N ILE A 22 5.21 -11.74 -2.90
CA ILE A 22 3.86 -12.16 -2.50
C ILE A 22 2.79 -11.50 -3.38
N PRO A 23 1.62 -12.13 -3.55
CA PRO A 23 0.48 -11.48 -4.22
C PRO A 23 0.02 -10.26 -3.41
N LEU A 24 -0.24 -9.14 -4.09
CA LEU A 24 -0.79 -7.95 -3.46
C LEU A 24 -2.26 -8.22 -3.06
N PRO A 25 -2.65 -8.03 -1.78
CA PRO A 25 -4.03 -8.32 -1.35
C PRO A 25 -5.11 -7.50 -2.08
N LEU A 26 -4.78 -6.28 -2.52
CA LEU A 26 -5.70 -5.42 -3.28
C LEU A 26 -5.93 -5.92 -4.71
N GLU A 27 -4.88 -6.49 -5.32
CA GLU A 27 -4.90 -6.96 -6.71
C GLU A 27 -4.00 -8.20 -6.83
N PRO A 28 -4.54 -9.42 -6.63
CA PRO A 28 -3.74 -10.65 -6.52
C PRO A 28 -2.94 -11.04 -7.76
N GLN A 29 -3.21 -10.41 -8.91
CA GLN A 29 -2.45 -10.61 -10.15
C GLN A 29 -1.07 -9.94 -10.09
N ILE A 30 -0.90 -8.95 -9.21
CA ILE A 30 0.34 -8.20 -9.04
C ILE A 30 1.13 -8.79 -7.89
N ARG A 31 2.39 -9.14 -8.15
CA ARG A 31 3.32 -9.65 -7.13
C ARG A 31 4.24 -8.52 -6.67
N ILE A 32 4.42 -8.38 -5.36
CA ILE A 32 5.20 -7.31 -4.74
C ILE A 32 6.39 -7.87 -3.95
N LYS A 33 7.51 -7.15 -4.00
CA LYS A 33 8.79 -7.48 -3.34
C LYS A 33 9.09 -6.59 -2.13
N GLY A 34 8.21 -5.65 -1.79
CA GLY A 34 8.36 -4.76 -0.63
C GLY A 34 7.97 -3.33 -0.92
N ILE A 35 8.15 -2.45 0.06
CA ILE A 35 7.78 -1.03 0.03
C ILE A 35 9.03 -0.18 -0.12
N ILE A 36 8.98 0.87 -0.92
CA ILE A 36 10.05 1.86 -1.11
C ILE A 36 10.00 2.90 0.03
N PRO A 37 10.84 2.82 1.08
CA PRO A 37 10.67 3.60 2.31
C PRO A 37 10.74 5.11 2.09
N GLU A 38 11.67 5.59 1.26
CA GLU A 38 11.91 7.01 0.99
C GLU A 38 10.73 7.73 0.33
N THR A 39 9.86 6.98 -0.35
CA THR A 39 8.67 7.53 -1.01
C THR A 39 7.43 7.55 -0.10
N ALA A 40 7.50 6.89 1.07
CA ALA A 40 6.38 6.78 1.98
C ALA A 40 6.05 8.14 2.59
N THR A 41 4.78 8.55 2.44
CA THR A 41 4.28 9.85 2.92
C THR A 41 2.94 9.70 3.61
N LEU A 42 2.57 10.67 4.48
CA LEU A 42 1.25 10.71 5.12
C LEU A 42 0.42 11.82 4.46
N PHE A 43 -0.83 11.52 4.13
CA PHE A 43 -1.76 12.54 3.65
C PHE A 43 -2.16 13.49 4.79
N LYS A 44 -2.38 14.77 4.45
CA LYS A 44 -2.91 15.78 5.39
C LYS A 44 -4.41 15.58 5.59
N SER A 45 -4.77 14.58 6.39
CA SER A 45 -6.16 14.24 6.78
C SER A 45 -6.19 13.88 8.26
N ALA A 46 -7.38 13.96 8.89
CA ALA A 46 -7.57 13.70 10.32
C ALA A 46 -7.06 12.32 10.76
N LEU A 47 -7.30 11.29 9.94
CA LEU A 47 -6.85 9.91 10.19
C LEU A 47 -5.46 9.60 9.61
N MET A 48 -4.79 10.59 9.00
CA MET A 48 -3.42 10.48 8.46
C MET A 48 -3.14 9.18 7.68
N PRO A 49 -3.89 8.87 6.60
CA PRO A 49 -3.63 7.67 5.83
C PRO A 49 -2.24 7.74 5.18
N ALA A 50 -1.59 6.59 5.02
CA ALA A 50 -0.26 6.48 4.46
C ALA A 50 -0.31 6.23 2.95
N LYS A 51 0.43 7.01 2.18
CA LYS A 51 0.79 6.68 0.80
C LYS A 51 2.04 5.82 0.84
N LEU A 52 1.92 4.59 0.34
CA LEU A 52 3.03 3.65 0.23
C LEU A 52 3.22 3.30 -1.24
N ILE A 53 4.47 3.11 -1.68
CA ILE A 53 4.77 2.64 -3.04
C ILE A 53 5.40 1.26 -2.90
N PHE A 54 4.70 0.25 -3.42
CA PHE A 54 5.25 -1.09 -3.53
C PHE A 54 6.15 -1.20 -4.75
N LYS A 55 7.24 -1.95 -4.61
CA LYS A 55 8.03 -2.45 -5.73
C LYS A 55 7.48 -3.79 -6.17
N THR A 56 7.08 -3.90 -7.43
CA THR A 56 6.57 -5.15 -8.00
C THR A 56 7.71 -6.13 -8.30
N GLU A 57 7.36 -7.39 -8.57
CA GLU A 57 8.31 -8.41 -8.98
C GLU A 57 9.08 -8.03 -10.26
N ASP A 58 8.39 -7.36 -11.18
CA ASP A 58 8.92 -6.90 -12.48
C ASP A 58 9.71 -5.58 -12.39
N GLY A 59 9.78 -4.97 -11.20
CA GLY A 59 10.50 -3.70 -10.97
C GLY A 59 9.65 -2.44 -11.13
N GLU A 60 8.40 -2.57 -11.55
CA GLU A 60 7.42 -1.47 -11.60
C GLU A 60 7.02 -0.99 -10.20
N GLN A 61 6.52 0.24 -10.12
CA GLN A 61 6.04 0.86 -8.89
C GLN A 61 4.51 0.83 -8.81
N TYR A 62 3.97 0.35 -7.69
CA TYR A 62 2.53 0.29 -7.46
C TYR A 62 2.13 1.12 -6.23
N PRO A 63 1.56 2.33 -6.43
CA PRO A 63 1.17 3.20 -5.33
C PRO A 63 -0.13 2.74 -4.67
N VAL A 64 -0.18 2.74 -3.34
CA VAL A 64 -1.38 2.43 -2.56
C VAL A 64 -1.62 3.46 -1.47
N ILE A 65 -2.87 3.51 -1.00
CA ILE A 65 -3.25 4.23 0.22
C ILE A 65 -3.58 3.20 1.28
N PHE A 66 -2.81 3.18 2.37
CA PHE A 66 -3.08 2.39 3.54
C PHE A 66 -3.80 3.26 4.58
N LYS A 67 -5.08 2.97 4.82
CA LYS A 67 -5.89 3.64 5.84
C LYS A 67 -5.94 2.78 7.11
N HIS A 68 -5.57 3.35 8.24
CA HIS A 68 -5.72 2.73 9.55
C HIS A 68 -6.79 3.48 10.35
N GLY A 69 -7.65 2.73 11.07
CA GLY A 69 -8.73 3.31 11.88
C GLY A 69 -9.96 3.76 11.08
N ASP A 70 -10.06 3.35 9.81
CA ASP A 70 -11.19 3.60 8.91
C ASP A 70 -11.78 2.26 8.44
N ASP A 71 -13.10 2.16 8.33
CA ASP A 71 -13.79 0.96 7.83
C ASP A 71 -14.08 1.10 6.34
N LEU A 72 -13.29 0.42 5.52
CA LEU A 72 -13.35 0.54 4.07
C LEU A 72 -14.45 -0.29 3.40
N ARG A 73 -15.30 -1.02 4.15
CA ARG A 73 -16.30 -1.92 3.55
C ARG A 73 -17.31 -1.18 2.68
N GLN A 74 -17.71 0.03 3.08
CA GLN A 74 -18.64 0.84 2.30
C GLN A 74 -17.98 1.34 1.01
N ASP A 75 -16.80 1.97 1.10
CA ASP A 75 -16.03 2.43 -0.06
C ASP A 75 -15.76 1.29 -1.05
N GLN A 76 -15.38 0.11 -0.54
CA GLN A 76 -15.12 -1.08 -1.35
C GLN A 76 -16.38 -1.52 -2.11
N LEU A 77 -17.54 -1.58 -1.46
CA LEU A 77 -18.80 -1.93 -2.13
C LEU A 77 -19.14 -0.93 -3.24
N ILE A 78 -18.98 0.37 -2.98
CA ILE A 78 -19.25 1.40 -3.98
C ILE A 78 -18.34 1.25 -5.20
N LEU A 79 -17.04 1.04 -4.98
CA LEU A 79 -16.08 0.80 -6.07
C LEU A 79 -16.41 -0.47 -6.87
N GLN A 80 -16.87 -1.53 -6.20
CA GLN A 80 -17.32 -2.76 -6.87
C GLN A 80 -18.54 -2.51 -7.77
N ILE A 81 -19.51 -1.71 -7.33
CA ILE A 81 -20.68 -1.36 -8.13
C ILE A 81 -20.30 -0.50 -9.33
N ILE A 82 -19.40 0.48 -9.17
CA ILE A 82 -18.89 1.28 -10.28
C ILE A 82 -18.19 0.38 -11.32
N SER A 83 -17.34 -0.54 -10.87
CA SER A 83 -16.67 -1.51 -11.76
C SER A 83 -17.65 -2.45 -12.46
N LEU A 84 -18.79 -2.80 -11.83
CA LEU A 84 -19.84 -3.58 -12.45
C LEU A 84 -20.60 -2.78 -13.52
N MET A 85 -20.84 -1.50 -13.28
CA MET A 85 -21.56 -0.60 -14.22
C MET A 85 -20.75 -0.26 -15.47
N ASP A 86 -19.42 -0.24 -15.36
CA ASP A 86 -18.51 0.03 -16.48
C ASP A 86 -18.35 -1.16 -17.45
N LYS A 87 -18.77 -2.36 -17.03
CA LYS A 87 -18.78 -3.57 -17.86
C LYS A 87 -20.02 -3.67 -18.72
#